data_AF-A0A7J5ZYY0-F1
#
_entry.id   AF-A0A7J5ZYY0-F1
#
_cell.length_a   1.000
_cell.length_b   1.000
_cell.length_c   1.000
_cell.angle_alpha   90.00
_cell.angle_beta   90.00
_cell.angle_gamma   90.00
#
_symmetry.space_group_name_H-M   'P 1'
#
loop_
_entity.id
_entity.type
_entity.pdbx_description
1 polymer ?
#
loop_
_entity_poly.entity_id
_entity_poly.type
_entity_poly.pdbx_seq_one_letter_code
_entity_poly.pdbx_strand_id
1 'polypeptide(L)'
;MQEYGEVVCCLGSSQNINNNAIFLQSDISIALEPLTPHVLSVPVTHIHPRTRTESSTILAFMCQLPPPLATSDVLLLSCCYYPMLSMSLLGKPSDSSIMKVPTGKNLRFLPKKTLRYFVLCYSVKFGLTVCIYLTCFSLLLHAFCLNINHEDEKLCHPTALLMNSSAWSPDWYGKHSDGLSLGQKVIALLCLVYAMCTSVSHVHRSAPLWKQNPLSNHSWCVVICTLPILSVSIATGSRLLWHDPTPHRIFYIGDVPPVTWLLGILWLLPLVFINEGIKLHEIRMRVRYQKRQKLQFDTKLGMNSPF
;
A
#
# COMPACT_ATOMS: atom_id res chain seq x y z
N MET A 1 -0.41 -28.71 22.10
CA MET A 1 -1.31 -28.08 21.11
C MET A 1 -0.56 -27.11 20.19
N GLN A 2 0.21 -26.16 20.72
CA GLN A 2 1.01 -25.20 19.93
C GLN A 2 2.05 -25.86 18.99
N GLU A 3 2.61 -27.01 19.36
CA GLU A 3 3.53 -27.78 18.51
C GLU A 3 2.89 -28.23 17.19
N TYR A 4 1.57 -28.41 17.18
CA TYR A 4 0.80 -28.77 15.98
C TYR A 4 0.36 -27.55 15.16
N GLY A 5 0.83 -26.35 15.52
CA GLY A 5 0.51 -25.08 14.86
C GLY A 5 -0.88 -24.53 15.21
N GLU A 6 -1.53 -25.04 16.25
CA GLU A 6 -2.80 -24.50 16.73
C GLU A 6 -2.55 -23.23 17.58
N VAL A 7 -3.42 -22.22 17.42
CA VAL A 7 -3.47 -21.05 18.31
C VAL A 7 -4.19 -21.48 19.59
N VAL A 8 -3.54 -21.36 20.73
CA VAL A 8 -4.08 -21.80 22.03
C VAL A 8 -4.53 -20.60 22.84
N CYS A 9 -5.83 -20.54 23.13
CA CYS A 9 -6.40 -19.61 24.09
C CYS A 9 -6.55 -20.30 25.44
N CYS A 10 -5.93 -19.77 26.50
CA CYS A 10 -6.09 -20.25 27.87
C CYS A 10 -7.07 -19.36 28.63
N LEU A 11 -8.05 -19.96 29.29
CA LEU A 11 -9.02 -19.28 30.15
C LEU A 11 -8.87 -19.84 31.57
N GLY A 12 -8.74 -18.97 32.58
CA GLY A 12 -8.58 -19.42 33.96
C GLY A 12 -8.62 -18.28 34.98
N SER A 13 -8.55 -18.63 36.27
CA SER A 13 -8.52 -17.63 37.35
C SER A 13 -7.15 -16.94 37.49
N SER A 14 -7.14 -15.61 37.62
CA SER A 14 -5.94 -14.80 37.89
C SER A 14 -5.38 -14.97 39.31
N GLN A 15 -6.21 -15.44 40.27
CA GLN A 15 -5.82 -15.55 41.67
C GLN A 15 -4.85 -16.71 41.94
N ASN A 16 -4.81 -17.72 41.07
CA ASN A 16 -3.90 -18.84 41.24
C ASN A 16 -2.59 -18.56 40.50
N ILE A 17 -1.53 -18.25 41.26
CA ILE A 17 -0.20 -17.96 40.72
C ILE A 17 0.38 -19.09 39.87
N ASN A 18 -0.05 -20.34 40.10
CA ASN A 18 0.36 -21.48 39.28
C ASN A 18 -0.19 -21.41 37.84
N ASN A 19 -1.26 -20.66 37.62
CA ASN A 19 -1.80 -20.43 36.28
C ASN A 19 -0.96 -19.44 35.46
N ASN A 20 -0.09 -18.64 36.09
CA ASN A 20 0.72 -17.62 35.39
C ASN A 20 1.62 -18.25 34.33
N ALA A 21 2.24 -19.40 34.64
CA ALA A 21 3.09 -20.09 33.67
C ALA A 21 2.30 -20.51 32.42
N ILE A 22 1.06 -20.98 32.61
CA ILE A 22 0.17 -21.42 31.51
C ILE A 22 -0.32 -20.20 30.72
N PHE A 23 -0.67 -19.10 31.39
CA PHE A 23 -1.09 -17.86 30.73
C PHE A 23 0.02 -17.23 29.88
N LEU A 24 1.26 -17.23 30.37
CA LEU A 24 2.42 -16.72 29.65
C LEU A 24 2.82 -17.61 28.48
N GLN A 25 2.54 -18.92 28.56
CA GLN A 25 2.84 -19.86 27.48
C GLN A 25 1.79 -19.83 26.36
N SER A 26 0.53 -19.49 26.67
CA SER A 26 -0.56 -19.42 25.69
C SER A 26 -0.42 -18.28 24.69
N ASP A 27 -1.00 -18.44 23.48
CA ASP A 27 -0.99 -17.37 22.47
C ASP A 27 -1.95 -16.22 22.85
N ILE A 28 -3.03 -16.57 23.54
CA ILE A 28 -4.02 -15.63 24.11
C ILE A 28 -4.38 -16.16 25.50
N SER A 29 -4.26 -15.33 26.53
CA SER A 29 -4.75 -15.65 27.87
C SER A 29 -5.90 -14.72 28.25
N ILE A 30 -6.99 -15.31 28.72
CA ILE A 30 -8.13 -14.61 29.30
C ILE A 30 -8.12 -14.97 30.78
N ALA A 31 -7.74 -14.00 31.61
CA ALA A 31 -7.76 -14.16 33.05
C ALA A 31 -9.10 -13.70 33.59
N LEU A 32 -9.78 -14.58 34.31
CA LEU A 32 -10.99 -14.25 35.06
C LEU A 32 -10.56 -13.86 36.47
N GLU A 33 -10.83 -12.61 36.84
CA GLU A 33 -10.66 -12.17 38.22
C GLU A 33 -11.96 -12.49 38.98
N PRO A 34 -11.95 -13.45 39.91
CA PRO A 34 -13.12 -13.69 40.75
C PRO A 34 -13.29 -12.51 41.71
N LEU A 35 -14.51 -11.97 41.79
CA LEU A 35 -14.86 -10.88 42.71
C LEU A 35 -14.71 -11.35 44.16
N THR A 36 -13.64 -10.94 44.84
CA THR A 36 -13.51 -11.02 46.30
C THR A 36 -13.90 -9.69 46.94
N PRO A 37 -14.49 -9.65 48.15
CA PRO A 37 -14.83 -8.40 48.83
C PRO A 37 -13.58 -7.52 48.99
N HIS A 38 -13.68 -6.26 48.55
CA HIS A 38 -12.57 -5.33 48.39
C HIS A 38 -11.82 -5.01 49.69
N VAL A 39 -10.48 -5.12 49.65
CA VAL A 39 -9.54 -4.26 50.40
C VAL A 39 -8.43 -3.82 49.44
N LEU A 40 -8.21 -2.51 49.38
CA LEU A 40 -7.28 -1.81 48.48
C LEU A 40 -5.81 -2.18 48.71
N SER A 41 -5.06 -2.48 47.64
CA SER A 41 -3.63 -2.12 47.53
C SER A 41 -3.15 -2.07 46.07
N VAL A 42 -2.12 -1.25 45.86
CA VAL A 42 -1.63 -0.57 44.64
C VAL A 42 -0.83 -1.47 43.67
N PRO A 43 -0.72 -1.12 42.37
CA PRO A 43 0.48 -1.46 41.57
C PRO A 43 1.14 -0.20 40.93
N VAL A 44 2.46 0.03 41.10
CA VAL A 44 3.66 -0.53 40.42
C VAL A 44 3.98 0.16 39.07
N THR A 45 5.23 0.60 39.00
CA THR A 45 5.93 1.43 38.00
C THR A 45 6.11 0.78 36.62
N HIS A 46 5.94 1.57 35.56
CA HIS A 46 6.21 1.17 34.17
C HIS A 46 7.63 1.47 33.69
N ILE A 47 8.18 0.52 32.95
CA ILE A 47 9.50 0.48 32.30
C ILE A 47 9.44 1.14 30.91
N HIS A 48 10.54 1.81 30.55
CA HIS A 48 10.83 2.48 29.29
C HIS A 48 10.78 1.54 28.06
N PRO A 49 10.21 1.95 26.90
CA PRO A 49 10.46 1.28 25.64
C PRO A 49 11.67 1.88 24.91
N ARG A 50 12.52 1.00 24.37
CA ARG A 50 13.62 1.30 23.44
C ARG A 50 13.07 1.12 22.01
N THR A 51 12.90 2.22 21.28
CA THR A 51 12.44 2.21 19.89
C THR A 51 13.58 1.82 18.95
N ARG A 52 13.38 0.73 18.20
CA ARG A 52 14.20 0.30 17.07
C ARG A 52 13.74 1.08 15.84
N THR A 53 14.58 2.00 15.37
CA THR A 53 14.40 2.68 14.09
C THR A 53 14.72 1.72 12.95
N GLU A 54 13.71 1.38 12.15
CA GLU A 54 13.88 0.60 10.92
C GLU A 54 14.46 1.49 9.81
N SER A 55 15.55 0.99 9.24
CA SER A 55 16.25 1.47 8.07
C SER A 55 15.43 1.24 6.81
N SER A 56 15.12 2.28 6.04
CA SER A 56 14.63 2.10 4.66
C SER A 56 14.93 3.29 3.75
N THR A 57 16.16 3.42 3.26
CA THR A 57 16.45 4.10 1.98
C THR A 57 17.77 3.59 1.40
N ILE A 58 17.75 2.39 0.82
CA ILE A 58 18.80 1.92 -0.09
C ILE A 58 18.13 1.28 -1.30
N LEU A 59 17.52 2.09 -2.17
CA LEU A 59 17.24 1.70 -3.56
C LEU A 59 16.88 2.90 -4.47
N ALA A 60 17.49 4.07 -4.28
CA ALA A 60 17.26 5.25 -5.12
C ALA A 60 18.52 5.71 -5.90
N PHE A 61 19.59 4.92 -5.90
CA PHE A 61 20.89 5.34 -6.45
C PHE A 61 21.20 4.80 -7.85
N MET A 62 20.30 4.03 -8.48
CA MET A 62 20.62 3.30 -9.72
C MET A 62 20.11 3.94 -11.01
N CYS A 63 19.34 5.03 -10.94
CA CYS A 63 18.90 5.75 -12.12
C CYS A 63 19.06 7.23 -11.86
N GLN A 64 20.12 7.83 -12.41
CA GLN A 64 20.50 9.24 -12.31
C GLN A 64 19.50 10.17 -13.03
N LEU A 65 18.20 10.03 -12.72
CA LEU A 65 17.14 10.95 -13.11
C LEU A 65 16.92 11.97 -11.98
N PRO A 66 16.39 13.17 -12.30
CA PRO A 66 15.75 14.01 -11.29
C PRO A 66 14.71 13.17 -10.52
N PRO A 67 14.61 13.30 -9.19
CA PRO A 67 13.73 12.45 -8.40
C PRO A 67 12.28 12.61 -8.92
N PRO A 68 11.62 11.52 -9.35
CA PRO A 68 10.28 11.61 -9.96
C PRO A 68 9.21 12.02 -8.94
N LEU A 69 9.47 11.82 -7.65
CA LEU A 69 8.63 12.29 -6.56
C LEU A 69 9.46 13.21 -5.65
N ALA A 70 8.88 14.36 -5.30
CA ALA A 70 9.44 15.23 -4.27
C ALA A 70 9.33 14.57 -2.89
N THR A 71 10.25 14.90 -1.98
CA THR A 71 10.25 14.39 -0.59
C THR A 71 8.96 14.70 0.15
N SER A 72 8.40 15.90 -0.05
CA SER A 72 7.12 16.33 0.52
C SER A 72 5.96 15.46 0.05
N ASP A 73 5.94 15.08 -1.23
CA ASP A 73 4.90 14.23 -1.79
C ASP A 73 5.01 12.77 -1.32
N VAL A 74 6.23 12.26 -1.14
CA VAL A 74 6.45 10.92 -0.56
C VAL A 74 5.96 10.85 0.88
N LEU A 75 6.27 11.87 1.70
CA LEU A 75 5.78 11.96 3.08
C LEU A 75 4.26 12.04 3.12
N LEU A 76 3.64 12.85 2.25
CA LEU A 76 2.20 13.00 2.21
C LEU A 76 1.47 11.72 1.75
N LEU A 77 2.02 11.03 0.74
CA LEU A 77 1.52 9.73 0.30
C LEU A 77 1.58 8.68 1.41
N SER A 78 2.73 8.57 2.08
CA SER A 78 2.97 7.54 3.10
C SER A 78 2.29 7.82 4.45
N CYS A 79 2.28 9.07 4.91
CA CYS A 79 1.77 9.42 6.24
C CYS A 79 0.29 9.84 6.24
N CYS A 80 -0.26 10.30 5.11
CA CYS A 80 -1.63 10.80 5.06
C CYS A 80 -2.50 9.99 4.09
N TYR A 81 -2.14 9.92 2.81
CA TYR A 81 -3.03 9.33 1.81
C TYR A 81 -3.21 7.82 1.97
N TYR A 82 -2.13 7.03 2.10
CA TYR A 82 -2.25 5.58 2.27
C TYR A 82 -2.89 5.17 3.59
N PRO A 83 -2.60 5.81 4.75
CA PRO A 83 -3.31 5.52 6.00
C PRO A 83 -4.80 5.85 5.94
N MET A 84 -5.20 6.97 5.34
CA MET A 84 -6.63 7.28 5.17
C MET A 84 -7.31 6.26 4.26
N LEU A 85 -6.65 5.86 3.18
CA LEU A 85 -7.15 4.83 2.27
C LEU A 85 -7.28 3.47 2.98
N SER A 86 -6.30 3.08 3.79
CA SER A 86 -6.34 1.80 4.51
C SER A 86 -7.43 1.79 5.58
N MET A 87 -7.59 2.87 6.36
CA MET A 87 -8.65 3.00 7.36
C MET A 87 -10.05 2.93 6.74
N SER A 88 -10.23 3.45 5.53
CA SER A 88 -11.51 3.37 4.82
C SER A 88 -11.96 1.93 4.50
N LEU A 89 -11.01 1.00 4.39
CA LEU A 89 -11.29 -0.42 4.11
C LEU A 89 -11.81 -1.19 5.34
N LEU A 90 -11.60 -0.68 6.56
CA LEU A 90 -12.08 -1.31 7.79
C LEU A 90 -13.56 -1.03 8.07
N GLY A 91 -14.18 -0.04 7.42
CA GLY A 91 -15.57 0.39 7.66
C GLY A 91 -16.67 -0.58 7.21
N LYS A 92 -16.36 -1.87 7.02
CA LYS A 92 -17.28 -2.88 6.51
C LYS A 92 -18.00 -3.63 7.65
N PRO A 93 -19.30 -3.94 7.52
CA PRO A 93 -19.99 -4.83 8.47
C PRO A 93 -19.38 -6.24 8.48
N SER A 94 -19.42 -6.89 9.65
CA SER A 94 -18.91 -8.26 9.82
C SER A 94 -19.73 -9.27 9.01
N ASP A 95 -19.04 -10.24 8.41
CA ASP A 95 -19.69 -11.31 7.65
C ASP A 95 -20.05 -12.45 8.60
N SER A 96 -21.35 -12.75 8.71
CA SER A 96 -21.88 -13.79 9.61
C SER A 96 -21.42 -15.20 9.25
N SER A 97 -20.95 -15.42 8.02
CA SER A 97 -20.40 -16.70 7.58
C SER A 97 -18.99 -16.98 8.10
N ILE A 98 -18.29 -15.97 8.66
CA ILE A 98 -16.91 -16.11 9.16
C ILE A 98 -16.83 -17.18 10.25
N MET A 99 -17.84 -17.28 11.12
CA MET A 99 -17.85 -18.27 12.22
C MET A 99 -18.03 -19.71 11.73
N LYS A 100 -18.42 -19.92 10.46
CA LYS A 100 -18.50 -21.24 9.82
C LYS A 100 -17.18 -21.66 9.17
N VAL A 101 -16.20 -20.77 9.09
CA VAL A 101 -14.90 -21.03 8.49
C VAL A 101 -13.95 -21.54 9.58
N PRO A 102 -13.29 -22.69 9.39
CA PRO A 102 -12.33 -23.18 10.36
C PRO A 102 -11.17 -22.20 10.52
N THR A 103 -10.68 -22.06 11.74
CA THR A 103 -9.53 -21.20 12.07
C THR A 103 -8.28 -21.71 11.35
N GLY A 104 -7.44 -20.77 10.90
CA GLY A 104 -6.16 -21.10 10.28
C GLY A 104 -5.15 -21.61 11.31
N LYS A 105 -4.24 -22.47 10.85
CA LYS A 105 -3.08 -22.89 11.66
C LYS A 105 -1.92 -21.92 11.46
N ASN A 106 -1.11 -21.74 12.50
CA ASN A 106 0.17 -21.05 12.41
C ASN A 106 1.11 -21.84 11.50
N LEU A 107 1.24 -21.38 10.25
CA LEU A 107 2.16 -21.93 9.27
C LEU A 107 3.57 -21.40 9.57
N ARG A 108 4.47 -22.26 10.06
CA ARG A 108 5.88 -21.90 10.26
C ARG A 108 6.62 -21.61 8.95
N PHE A 109 6.18 -22.22 7.84
CA PHE A 109 6.80 -22.05 6.53
C PHE A 109 5.75 -21.95 5.43
N LEU A 110 5.87 -20.92 4.58
CA LEU A 110 5.08 -20.85 3.35
C LEU A 110 5.68 -21.80 2.30
N PRO A 111 4.84 -22.56 1.57
CA PRO A 111 5.33 -23.41 0.49
C PRO A 111 6.03 -22.57 -0.58
N LYS A 112 7.28 -22.94 -0.92
CA LYS A 112 8.14 -22.20 -1.88
C LYS A 112 7.46 -21.93 -3.23
N LYS A 113 6.58 -22.83 -3.68
CA LYS A 113 5.80 -22.66 -4.93
C LYS A 113 4.83 -21.47 -4.84
N THR A 114 4.11 -21.35 -3.73
CA THR A 114 3.18 -20.22 -3.49
C THR A 114 3.94 -18.92 -3.30
N LEU A 115 5.07 -18.95 -2.59
CA LEU A 115 5.92 -17.78 -2.43
C LEU A 115 6.46 -17.29 -3.78
N ARG A 116 6.99 -18.17 -4.62
CA ARG A 116 7.50 -17.81 -5.95
C ARG A 116 6.43 -17.19 -6.84
N TYR A 117 5.22 -17.78 -6.84
CA TYR A 117 4.09 -17.22 -7.59
C TYR A 117 3.69 -15.84 -7.07
N PHE A 118 3.59 -15.68 -5.75
CA PHE A 118 3.27 -14.40 -5.12
C PHE A 118 4.30 -13.32 -5.47
N VAL A 119 5.60 -13.63 -5.33
CA VAL A 119 6.69 -12.72 -5.68
C VAL A 119 6.63 -12.35 -7.17
N LEU A 120 6.45 -13.32 -8.06
CA LEU A 120 6.34 -13.06 -9.50
C LEU A 120 5.17 -12.12 -9.82
N CYS A 121 3.97 -12.42 -9.31
CA CYS A 121 2.79 -11.58 -9.54
C CYS A 121 2.96 -10.16 -8.96
N TYR A 122 3.57 -10.05 -7.78
CA TYR A 122 3.87 -8.77 -7.16
C TYR A 122 4.88 -7.98 -8.00
N SER A 123 6.00 -8.59 -8.38
CA SER A 123 7.03 -7.96 -9.22
C SER A 123 6.49 -7.50 -10.56
N VAL A 124 5.65 -8.31 -11.22
CA VAL A 124 5.05 -7.92 -12.52
C VAL A 124 4.08 -6.75 -12.33
N LYS A 125 3.20 -6.79 -11.32
CA LYS A 125 2.24 -5.70 -11.04
C LYS A 125 2.95 -4.38 -10.77
N PHE A 126 3.81 -4.37 -9.75
CA PHE A 126 4.47 -3.14 -9.30
C PHE A 126 5.57 -2.70 -10.28
N GLY A 127 6.32 -3.64 -10.84
CA GLY A 127 7.36 -3.36 -11.83
C GLY A 127 6.80 -2.68 -13.07
N LEU A 128 5.72 -3.21 -13.67
CA LEU A 128 5.11 -2.58 -14.84
C LEU A 128 4.57 -1.18 -14.54
N THR A 129 3.97 -0.98 -13.35
CA THR A 129 3.48 0.36 -12.95
C THR A 129 4.62 1.37 -12.80
N VAL A 130 5.73 0.97 -12.19
CA VAL A 130 6.90 1.84 -12.02
C VAL A 130 7.51 2.19 -13.37
N CYS A 131 7.68 1.20 -14.26
CA CYS A 131 8.19 1.45 -15.61
C CYS A 131 7.35 2.47 -16.37
N ILE A 132 6.02 2.36 -16.31
CA ILE A 132 5.11 3.27 -17.01
C ILE A 132 5.12 4.68 -16.42
N TYR A 133 5.22 4.82 -15.09
CA TYR A 133 5.31 6.16 -14.49
C TYR A 133 6.67 6.81 -14.69
N LEU A 134 7.74 6.02 -14.78
CA LEU A 134 9.05 6.53 -15.22
C LEU A 134 9.01 6.98 -16.68
N THR A 135 8.37 6.24 -17.60
CA THR A 135 8.23 6.70 -18.99
C THR A 135 7.35 7.93 -19.09
N CYS A 136 6.23 8.01 -18.34
CA CYS A 136 5.42 9.22 -18.24
C CYS A 136 6.24 10.43 -17.77
N PHE A 137 7.06 10.27 -16.73
CA PHE A 137 7.90 11.33 -16.20
C PHE A 137 8.99 11.75 -17.20
N SER A 138 9.64 10.79 -17.87
CA SER A 138 10.62 11.07 -18.91
C SER A 138 10.03 11.82 -20.11
N LEU A 139 8.83 11.43 -20.58
CA LEU A 139 8.11 12.13 -21.65
C LEU A 139 7.72 13.55 -21.24
N LEU A 140 7.32 13.73 -19.98
CA LEU A 140 6.98 15.03 -19.41
C LEU A 140 8.20 15.97 -19.38
N LEU A 141 9.34 15.49 -18.88
CA LEU A 141 10.59 16.25 -18.88
C LEU A 141 11.07 16.54 -20.31
N HIS A 142 10.95 15.59 -21.22
CA HIS A 142 11.30 15.79 -22.63
C HIS A 142 10.47 16.91 -23.26
N ALA A 143 9.16 16.93 -23.03
CA ALA A 143 8.28 17.98 -23.57
C ALA A 143 8.55 19.35 -22.95
N PHE A 144 8.78 19.43 -21.63
CA PHE A 144 9.18 20.67 -20.99
C PHE A 144 10.54 21.17 -21.51
N CYS A 145 11.48 20.27 -21.77
CA CYS A 145 12.77 20.62 -22.37
C CYS A 145 12.61 21.23 -23.77
N LEU A 146 11.81 20.61 -24.64
CA LEU A 146 11.55 21.12 -26.00
C LEU A 146 10.83 22.48 -26.00
N ASN A 147 9.91 22.70 -25.07
CA ASN A 147 9.16 23.96 -24.97
C ASN A 147 10.05 25.14 -24.49
N ILE A 148 11.22 24.83 -23.93
CA ILE A 148 12.18 25.82 -23.42
C ILE A 148 13.29 26.05 -24.44
N ASN A 149 13.87 24.98 -24.98
CA ASN A 149 15.04 25.02 -25.86
C ASN A 149 14.63 24.77 -27.32
N HIS A 150 13.88 25.71 -27.90
CA HIS A 150 13.40 25.62 -29.29
C HIS A 150 14.53 25.52 -30.35
N GLU A 151 15.77 25.92 -30.02
CA GLU A 151 16.90 25.95 -30.96
C GLU A 151 17.85 24.73 -30.82
N ASP A 152 17.79 23.98 -29.72
CA ASP A 152 18.74 22.89 -29.39
C ASP A 152 18.04 21.57 -29.08
N GLU A 153 17.35 20.98 -30.07
CA GLU A 153 16.67 19.67 -29.94
C GLU A 153 17.60 18.55 -29.44
N LYS A 154 18.92 18.65 -29.71
CA LYS A 154 19.92 17.67 -29.30
C LYS A 154 20.15 17.61 -27.78
N LEU A 155 19.83 18.68 -27.04
CA LEU A 155 19.96 18.75 -25.58
C LEU A 155 18.84 17.97 -24.86
N CYS A 156 17.72 17.74 -25.54
CA CYS A 156 16.52 17.17 -24.95
C CYS A 156 16.38 15.66 -25.15
N HIS A 157 17.43 14.93 -25.55
CA HIS A 157 17.33 13.50 -25.83
C HIS A 157 16.97 12.67 -24.57
N PRO A 158 16.15 11.61 -24.66
CA PRO A 158 15.78 10.77 -23.51
C PRO A 158 16.97 10.16 -22.76
N THR A 159 18.10 9.96 -23.46
CA THR A 159 19.36 9.49 -22.87
C THR A 159 20.15 10.61 -22.17
N ALA A 160 19.95 11.87 -22.57
CA ALA A 160 20.58 13.02 -21.92
C ALA A 160 20.00 13.25 -20.52
N LEU A 161 18.73 12.90 -20.29
CA LEU A 161 18.09 12.86 -18.97
C LEU A 161 18.67 11.79 -18.03
N LEU A 162 19.42 10.83 -18.57
CA LEU A 162 20.09 9.75 -17.84
C LEU A 162 21.60 10.00 -17.64
N MET A 163 22.17 11.06 -18.25
CA MET A 163 23.61 11.32 -18.28
C MET A 163 24.01 12.54 -17.44
N ASN A 164 24.99 12.33 -16.56
CA ASN A 164 25.55 13.32 -15.63
C ASN A 164 26.62 14.23 -16.29
N SER A 165 26.38 14.72 -17.49
CA SER A 165 27.30 15.63 -18.17
C SER A 165 26.69 17.01 -18.27
N SER A 166 27.30 17.98 -17.59
CA SER A 166 26.93 19.41 -17.58
C SER A 166 26.89 20.06 -18.97
N ALA A 167 27.41 19.40 -20.00
CA ALA A 167 27.38 19.87 -21.38
C ALA A 167 26.07 19.54 -22.12
N TRP A 168 25.28 18.56 -21.66
CA TRP A 168 24.13 18.02 -22.42
C TRP A 168 22.83 17.85 -21.63
N SER A 169 22.75 18.28 -20.36
CA SER A 169 21.52 18.20 -19.56
C SER A 169 21.01 19.60 -19.14
N PRO A 170 19.70 19.88 -19.24
CA PRO A 170 19.12 21.14 -18.78
C PRO A 170 19.29 21.35 -17.27
N ASP A 171 19.45 22.60 -16.84
CA ASP A 171 19.51 22.96 -15.41
C ASP A 171 18.11 22.88 -14.75
N TRP A 172 17.73 21.67 -14.34
CA TRP A 172 16.44 21.37 -13.71
C TRP A 172 16.24 21.97 -12.32
N TYR A 173 17.32 22.34 -11.62
CA TYR A 173 17.25 22.83 -10.24
C TYR A 173 17.35 24.36 -10.15
N GLY A 174 17.89 25.02 -11.18
CA GLY A 174 17.87 26.48 -11.32
C GLY A 174 16.69 26.96 -12.17
N LYS A 175 16.95 27.28 -13.44
CA LYS A 175 15.99 27.95 -14.34
C LYS A 175 14.73 27.13 -14.68
N HIS A 176 14.72 25.82 -14.43
CA HIS A 176 13.62 24.92 -14.81
C HIS A 176 12.95 24.21 -13.61
N SER A 177 13.17 24.73 -12.41
CA SER A 177 12.63 24.18 -11.15
C SER A 177 11.09 24.13 -11.12
N ASP A 178 10.42 25.10 -11.73
CA ASP A 178 8.94 25.14 -11.82
C ASP A 178 8.37 24.01 -12.67
N GLY A 179 8.99 23.69 -13.80
CA GLY A 179 8.59 22.57 -14.66
C GLY A 179 8.83 21.22 -13.98
N LEU A 180 9.96 21.08 -13.30
CA LEU A 180 10.28 19.88 -12.52
C LEU A 180 9.28 19.67 -11.37
N SER A 181 8.97 20.72 -10.60
CA SER A 181 8.05 20.65 -9.47
C SER A 181 6.62 20.33 -9.93
N LEU A 182 6.15 20.93 -11.03
CA LEU A 182 4.88 20.58 -11.66
C LEU A 182 4.86 19.10 -12.08
N GLY A 183 5.94 18.62 -12.69
CA GLY A 183 6.04 17.22 -13.10
C GLY A 183 5.99 16.24 -11.94
N GLN A 184 6.67 16.55 -10.84
CA GLN A 184 6.61 15.76 -9.60
C GLN A 184 5.20 15.71 -9.02
N LYS A 185 4.45 16.84 -9.01
CA LYS A 185 3.04 16.87 -8.57
C LYS A 185 2.14 16.01 -9.46
N VAL A 186 2.33 16.03 -10.78
CA VAL A 186 1.56 15.20 -11.72
C VAL A 186 1.82 13.71 -11.49
N ILE A 187 3.09 13.31 -11.33
CA ILE A 187 3.43 11.90 -11.05
C ILE A 187 2.91 11.46 -9.67
N ALA A 188 2.98 12.32 -8.66
CA ALA A 188 2.40 12.05 -7.34
C ALA A 188 0.88 11.83 -7.41
N LEU A 189 0.17 12.64 -8.21
CA LEU A 189 -1.26 12.46 -8.47
C LEU A 189 -1.56 11.13 -9.17
N LEU A 190 -0.79 10.75 -10.20
CA LEU A 190 -0.95 9.45 -10.87
C LEU A 190 -0.69 8.27 -9.92
N CYS A 191 0.32 8.38 -9.03
CA CYS A 191 0.58 7.39 -7.98
C CYS A 191 -0.59 7.27 -6.99
N LEU A 192 -1.20 8.39 -6.61
CA LEU A 192 -2.39 8.39 -5.76
C LEU A 192 -3.55 7.68 -6.47
N VAL A 193 -3.86 8.04 -7.70
CA VAL A 193 -4.93 7.42 -8.50
C VAL A 193 -4.68 5.91 -8.69
N TYR A 194 -3.43 5.50 -8.91
CA TYR A 194 -3.03 4.08 -8.89
C TYR A 194 -3.43 3.39 -7.60
N ALA A 195 -3.07 3.95 -6.45
CA ALA A 195 -3.41 3.39 -5.15
C ALA A 195 -4.93 3.28 -4.97
N MET A 196 -5.68 4.30 -5.39
CA MET A 196 -7.14 4.28 -5.38
C MET A 196 -7.69 3.14 -6.24
N CYS A 197 -7.23 2.98 -7.48
CA CYS A 197 -7.63 1.88 -8.36
C CYS A 197 -7.29 0.49 -7.76
N THR A 198 -6.12 0.34 -7.14
CA THR A 198 -5.80 -0.93 -6.46
C THR A 198 -6.70 -1.20 -5.26
N SER A 199 -7.08 -0.15 -4.51
CA SER A 199 -7.95 -0.28 -3.34
C SER A 199 -9.35 -0.81 -3.68
N VAL A 200 -9.87 -0.52 -4.88
CA VAL A 200 -11.15 -1.04 -5.40
C VAL A 200 -11.22 -2.56 -5.26
N SER A 201 -10.14 -3.25 -5.64
CA SER A 201 -10.05 -4.72 -5.57
C SER A 201 -10.02 -5.23 -4.13
N HIS A 202 -9.55 -4.41 -3.19
CA HIS A 202 -9.37 -4.77 -1.78
C HIS A 202 -10.59 -4.45 -0.90
N VAL A 203 -11.53 -3.61 -1.34
CA VAL A 203 -12.79 -3.34 -0.61
C VAL A 203 -13.51 -4.65 -0.27
N HIS A 204 -13.59 -5.56 -1.24
CA HIS A 204 -14.13 -6.90 -1.05
C HIS A 204 -13.03 -7.94 -1.29
N ARG A 205 -12.20 -8.21 -0.29
CA ARG A 205 -11.08 -9.17 -0.43
C ARG A 205 -11.52 -10.58 -0.83
N SER A 206 -12.62 -11.07 -0.27
CA SER A 206 -13.05 -12.48 -0.42
C SER A 206 -13.96 -12.74 -1.62
N ALA A 207 -14.42 -11.69 -2.30
CA ALA A 207 -15.36 -11.80 -3.41
C ALA A 207 -14.86 -10.99 -4.62
N PRO A 208 -15.04 -11.49 -5.85
CA PRO A 208 -14.67 -10.74 -7.02
C PRO A 208 -15.59 -9.53 -7.24
N LEU A 209 -15.11 -8.53 -7.99
CA LEU A 209 -15.79 -7.23 -8.19
C LEU A 209 -17.18 -7.37 -8.83
N TRP A 210 -17.37 -8.33 -9.74
CA TRP A 210 -18.67 -8.59 -10.37
C TRP A 210 -19.69 -9.26 -9.45
N LYS A 211 -19.29 -9.78 -8.28
CA LYS A 211 -20.23 -10.32 -7.28
C LYS A 211 -20.62 -9.30 -6.22
N GLN A 212 -19.71 -8.39 -5.87
CA GLN A 212 -19.95 -7.38 -4.84
C GLN A 212 -19.41 -6.04 -5.30
N ASN A 213 -20.30 -5.05 -5.35
CA ASN A 213 -19.95 -3.71 -5.79
C ASN A 213 -19.10 -3.00 -4.71
N PRO A 214 -17.89 -2.50 -5.04
CA PRO A 214 -17.05 -1.75 -4.10
C PRO A 214 -17.71 -0.48 -3.55
N LEU A 215 -18.68 0.09 -4.27
CA LEU A 215 -19.42 1.28 -3.82
C LEU A 215 -20.35 1.04 -2.64
N SER A 216 -20.49 -0.22 -2.19
CA SER A 216 -21.27 -0.54 -0.99
C SER A 216 -20.64 0.00 0.30
N ASN A 217 -19.33 0.30 0.31
CA ASN A 217 -18.66 0.82 1.50
C ASN A 217 -18.62 2.36 1.46
N HIS A 218 -19.54 2.99 2.22
CA HIS A 218 -19.63 4.45 2.31
C HIS A 218 -18.33 5.12 2.75
N SER A 219 -17.61 4.56 3.72
CA SER A 219 -16.34 5.12 4.21
C SER A 219 -15.28 5.15 3.11
N TRP A 220 -15.21 4.10 2.30
CA TRP A 220 -14.32 4.04 1.14
C TRP A 220 -14.76 5.01 0.03
N CYS A 221 -16.06 5.13 -0.23
CA CYS A 221 -16.60 6.10 -1.20
C CYS A 221 -16.29 7.55 -0.84
N VAL A 222 -16.35 7.91 0.45
CA VAL A 222 -15.96 9.26 0.89
C VAL A 222 -14.48 9.50 0.63
N VAL A 223 -13.63 8.55 1.03
CA VAL A 223 -12.17 8.67 0.88
C VAL A 223 -11.74 8.72 -0.60
N ILE A 224 -12.42 7.99 -1.49
CA ILE A 224 -12.08 8.03 -2.92
C ILE A 224 -12.39 9.36 -3.60
N CYS A 225 -13.38 10.09 -3.12
CA CYS A 225 -13.69 11.43 -3.60
C CYS A 225 -12.81 12.50 -2.93
N THR A 226 -12.54 12.38 -1.63
CA THR A 226 -11.82 13.44 -0.88
C THR A 226 -10.32 13.46 -1.12
N LEU A 227 -9.66 12.32 -1.30
CA LEU A 227 -8.20 12.27 -1.47
C LEU A 227 -7.68 12.98 -2.73
N PRO A 228 -8.28 12.80 -3.93
CA PRO A 228 -7.87 13.55 -5.12
C PRO A 228 -8.07 15.05 -4.96
N ILE A 229 -9.21 15.48 -4.39
CA ILE A 229 -9.51 16.90 -4.15
C ILE A 229 -8.46 17.50 -3.19
N LEU A 230 -8.16 16.79 -2.11
CA LEU A 230 -7.13 17.19 -1.16
C LEU A 230 -5.76 17.33 -1.85
N SER A 231 -5.38 16.38 -2.70
CA SER A 231 -4.11 16.44 -3.43
C SER A 231 -3.99 17.64 -4.36
N VAL A 232 -5.06 17.96 -5.10
CA VAL A 232 -5.09 19.14 -5.99
C VAL A 232 -5.09 20.44 -5.18
N SER A 233 -5.78 20.47 -4.04
CA SER A 233 -5.81 21.64 -3.15
C SER A 233 -4.43 21.93 -2.55
N ILE A 234 -3.70 20.89 -2.12
CA ILE A 234 -2.34 21.03 -1.57
C ILE A 234 -1.36 21.43 -2.68
N ALA A 235 -1.48 20.85 -3.88
CA ALA A 235 -0.66 21.26 -5.02
C ALA A 235 -0.89 22.74 -5.37
N THR A 236 -2.15 23.18 -5.46
CA THR A 236 -2.50 24.58 -5.72
C THR A 236 -1.99 25.50 -4.62
N GLY A 237 -2.24 25.17 -3.35
CA GLY A 237 -1.77 25.95 -2.20
C GLY A 237 -0.24 26.06 -2.14
N SER A 238 0.48 24.98 -2.45
CA SER A 238 1.94 25.00 -2.52
C SER A 238 2.45 25.97 -3.59
N ARG A 239 1.75 26.09 -4.72
CA ARG A 239 2.09 27.03 -5.78
C ARG A 239 1.77 28.48 -5.44
N LEU A 240 0.67 28.73 -4.73
CA LEU A 240 0.34 30.09 -4.26
C LEU A 240 1.34 30.58 -3.21
N LEU A 241 1.82 29.69 -2.34
CA LEU A 241 2.74 30.05 -1.27
C LEU A 241 4.17 30.30 -1.76
N TRP A 242 4.62 29.57 -2.79
CA TRP A 242 5.95 29.69 -3.39
C TRP A 242 5.99 30.59 -4.64
N HIS A 243 5.09 31.58 -4.72
CA HIS A 243 5.07 32.49 -5.85
C HIS A 243 6.28 33.45 -5.79
N ASP A 244 7.40 33.05 -6.40
CA ASP A 244 8.57 33.91 -6.57
C ASP A 244 8.28 34.97 -7.66
N PRO A 245 8.50 36.27 -7.39
CA PRO A 245 8.20 37.36 -8.33
C PRO A 245 9.24 37.53 -9.46
N THR A 246 10.18 36.59 -9.62
CA THR A 246 11.20 36.66 -10.68
C THR A 246 10.62 36.19 -12.03
N PRO A 247 11.11 36.71 -13.18
CA PRO A 247 10.59 36.39 -14.50
C PRO A 247 11.07 35.02 -14.98
N HIS A 248 10.71 33.95 -14.27
CA HIS A 248 10.86 32.58 -14.73
C HIS A 248 9.58 32.17 -15.46
N ARG A 249 9.71 31.44 -16.58
CA ARG A 249 8.54 30.99 -17.34
C ARG A 249 7.73 30.03 -16.48
N ILE A 250 6.50 30.42 -16.16
CA ILE A 250 5.58 29.63 -15.34
C ILE A 250 4.95 28.54 -16.21
N PHE A 251 5.06 27.28 -15.77
CA PHE A 251 4.39 26.15 -16.41
C PHE A 251 3.00 25.90 -15.80
N TYR A 252 2.00 25.81 -16.66
CA TYR A 252 0.62 25.52 -16.30
C TYR A 252 0.29 24.04 -16.53
N ILE A 253 -0.82 23.59 -15.93
CA ILE A 253 -1.32 22.21 -16.13
C ILE A 253 -1.65 21.93 -17.61
N GLY A 254 -1.93 22.97 -18.40
CA GLY A 254 -2.18 22.89 -19.84
C GLY A 254 -0.92 22.62 -20.67
N ASP A 255 0.27 22.89 -20.13
CA ASP A 255 1.54 22.62 -20.82
C ASP A 255 1.97 21.15 -20.68
N VAL A 256 1.27 20.39 -19.84
CA VAL A 256 1.51 18.96 -19.66
C VAL A 256 1.04 18.23 -20.93
N PRO A 257 1.90 17.44 -21.58
CA PRO A 257 1.51 16.71 -22.78
C PRO A 257 0.30 15.81 -22.54
N PRO A 258 -0.71 15.83 -23.43
CA PRO A 258 -1.88 14.97 -23.30
C PRO A 258 -1.52 13.49 -23.35
N VAL A 259 -0.41 13.15 -24.02
CA VAL A 259 0.15 11.80 -24.09
C VAL A 259 0.47 11.24 -22.71
N THR A 260 0.98 12.08 -21.79
CA THR A 260 1.32 11.66 -20.41
C THR A 260 0.07 11.28 -19.62
N TRP A 261 -1.00 12.07 -19.74
CA TRP A 261 -2.30 11.77 -19.13
C TRP A 261 -2.92 10.52 -19.73
N LEU A 262 -2.91 10.41 -21.06
CA LEU A 262 -3.45 9.26 -21.77
C LEU A 262 -2.72 7.99 -21.36
N LEU A 263 -1.38 7.98 -21.35
CA LEU A 263 -0.59 6.81 -20.96
C LEU A 263 -0.83 6.43 -19.49
N GLY A 264 -0.80 7.41 -18.58
CA GLY A 264 -1.00 7.18 -17.15
C GLY A 264 -2.39 6.66 -16.80
N ILE A 265 -3.44 7.21 -17.41
CA ILE A 265 -4.84 6.81 -17.18
C ILE A 265 -5.16 5.50 -17.90
N LEU A 266 -4.72 5.33 -19.16
CA LEU A 266 -4.96 4.11 -19.93
C LEU A 266 -4.35 2.88 -19.23
N TRP A 267 -3.20 3.04 -18.58
CA TRP A 267 -2.57 1.97 -17.80
C TRP A 267 -3.43 1.45 -16.64
N LEU A 268 -4.31 2.29 -16.08
CA LEU A 268 -5.20 1.88 -14.99
C LEU A 268 -6.18 0.78 -15.45
N LEU A 269 -6.54 0.73 -16.74
CA LEU A 269 -7.44 -0.29 -17.27
C LEU A 269 -6.81 -1.70 -17.21
N PRO A 270 -5.66 -2.00 -17.85
CA PRO A 270 -4.96 -3.27 -17.68
C PRO A 270 -4.68 -3.62 -16.22
N LEU A 271 -4.33 -2.62 -15.40
CA LEU A 271 -4.04 -2.81 -13.99
C LEU A 271 -5.22 -3.41 -13.22
N VAL A 272 -6.45 -2.93 -13.46
CA VAL A 272 -7.65 -3.48 -12.80
C VAL A 272 -7.85 -4.95 -13.19
N PHE A 273 -7.67 -5.30 -14.46
CA PHE A 273 -7.75 -6.69 -14.91
C PHE A 273 -6.67 -7.58 -14.27
N ILE A 274 -5.43 -7.10 -14.19
CA ILE A 274 -4.32 -7.83 -13.54
C ILE A 274 -4.62 -8.04 -12.04
N ASN A 275 -5.06 -6.98 -11.35
CA ASN A 275 -5.41 -7.04 -9.93
C ASN A 275 -6.53 -8.05 -9.66
N GLU A 276 -7.61 -7.98 -10.44
CA GLU A 276 -8.74 -8.89 -10.28
C GLU A 276 -8.36 -10.32 -10.67
N GLY A 277 -7.52 -10.51 -11.69
CA GLY A 277 -6.98 -11.82 -12.07
C GLY A 277 -6.16 -12.48 -10.96
N ILE A 278 -5.25 -11.74 -10.33
CA ILE A 278 -4.45 -12.21 -9.18
C ILE A 278 -5.37 -12.53 -8.00
N LYS A 279 -6.31 -11.63 -7.70
CA LYS A 279 -7.29 -11.82 -6.62
C LYS A 279 -8.17 -13.06 -6.83
N LEU A 280 -8.64 -13.30 -8.05
CA LEU A 280 -9.41 -14.50 -8.40
C LEU A 280 -8.59 -15.77 -8.17
N HIS A 281 -7.31 -15.75 -8.52
CA HIS A 281 -6.40 -16.86 -8.23
C HIS A 281 -6.25 -17.08 -6.72
N GLU A 282 -6.04 -16.01 -5.93
CA GLU A 282 -5.95 -16.08 -4.47
C GLU A 282 -7.24 -16.68 -3.86
N ILE A 283 -8.42 -16.20 -4.28
CA ILE A 283 -9.71 -16.71 -3.81
C ILE A 283 -9.87 -18.20 -4.13
N ARG A 284 -9.54 -18.62 -5.37
CA ARG A 284 -9.61 -20.04 -5.77
C ARG A 284 -8.69 -20.90 -4.91
N MET A 285 -7.46 -20.44 -4.64
CA MET A 285 -6.51 -21.15 -3.80
C MET A 285 -6.98 -21.23 -2.34
N ARG A 286 -7.54 -20.13 -1.80
CA ARG A 286 -8.13 -20.08 -0.46
C ARG A 286 -9.28 -21.08 -0.29
N VAL A 287 -10.22 -21.12 -1.24
CA VAL A 287 -11.37 -22.06 -1.18
C VAL A 287 -10.89 -23.51 -1.22
N ARG A 288 -9.91 -23.84 -2.07
CA ARG A 288 -9.33 -25.19 -2.12
C ARG A 288 -8.64 -25.54 -0.81
N TYR A 289 -7.91 -24.61 -0.22
CA TYR A 289 -7.24 -24.79 1.06
C TYR A 289 -8.25 -25.04 2.20
N GLN A 290 -9.30 -24.21 2.28
CA GLN A 290 -10.38 -24.37 3.27
C GLN A 290 -11.10 -25.71 3.15
N LYS A 291 -11.43 -26.15 1.93
CA LYS A 291 -12.04 -27.48 1.69
C LYS A 291 -11.13 -28.61 2.19
N ARG A 292 -9.82 -28.52 1.97
CA ARG A 292 -8.85 -29.52 2.46
C ARG A 292 -8.76 -29.52 3.99
N GLN A 293 -8.73 -28.35 4.63
CA GLN A 293 -8.70 -28.25 6.09
C GLN A 293 -9.98 -28.82 6.72
N LYS A 294 -11.15 -28.55 6.13
CA LYS A 294 -12.42 -29.12 6.59
C LYS A 294 -12.40 -30.66 6.54
N LEU A 295 -11.96 -31.25 5.42
CA LEU A 295 -11.83 -32.71 5.30
C LEU A 295 -10.86 -33.31 6.33
N GLN A 296 -9.73 -32.65 6.60
CA GLN A 296 -8.78 -33.08 7.63
C GLN A 296 -9.34 -33.00 9.05
N PHE A 297 -10.21 -32.02 9.32
CA PHE A 297 -10.89 -31.91 10.60
C PHE A 297 -11.93 -33.02 10.78
N ASP A 298 -12.81 -33.21 9.79
CA ASP A 298 -13.88 -34.22 9.83
C ASP A 298 -13.30 -35.65 9.98
N THR A 299 -12.21 -35.96 9.26
CA THR A 299 -11.54 -37.27 9.36
C THR A 299 -10.84 -37.50 10.70
N LYS A 300 -10.23 -36.47 11.30
CA LYS A 300 -9.60 -36.60 12.62
C LYS A 300 -10.61 -36.74 13.75
N LEU A 301 -11.75 -36.06 13.67
CA LEU A 301 -12.83 -36.25 14.65
C LEU A 301 -13.43 -37.65 14.52
N GLY A 302 -13.72 -38.10 13.30
CA GLY A 302 -14.27 -39.44 13.05
C GLY A 302 -13.34 -40.58 13.45
N MET A 303 -12.02 -40.35 13.50
CA MET A 303 -11.04 -41.34 13.95
C MET A 303 -10.87 -41.41 15.47
N ASN A 304 -11.31 -40.37 16.21
CA ASN A 304 -11.17 -40.26 17.67
C ASN A 304 -12.51 -40.33 18.42
N SER A 305 -13.65 -40.47 17.71
CA SER A 305 -14.94 -40.77 18.32
C SER A 305 -15.05 -42.28 18.57
N PRO A 306 -15.20 -42.77 19.81
CA PRO A 306 -15.55 -44.18 20.04
C PRO A 306 -16.95 -44.46 19.46
N PHE A 307 -17.09 -45.60 18.80
CA PHE A 307 -18.41 -46.13 18.39
C PHE A 307 -19.26 -46.48 19.60
#